data_AF-A0A7L4THC6-F1
#
_entry.id   AF-A0A7L4THC6-F1
#
_cell.length_a   1.000
_cell.length_b   1.000
_cell.length_c   1.000
_cell.angle_alpha   90.00
_cell.angle_beta   90.00
_cell.angle_gamma   90.00
#
_symmetry.space_group_name_H-M   'P 1'
#
loop_
_entity.id
_entity.type
_entity.pdbx_description
1 polymer ?
#
loop_
_entity_poly.entity_id
_entity_poly.type
_entity_poly.pdbx_seq_one_letter_code
_entity_poly.pdbx_strand_id
1 'polypeptide(L)'
;KQLKLTDDRDSAKALYDEVKQSAIYDRKLKMYKTSMSINSEPNELGRVKSFTPGWLENESIFLHMEYKYLLATLKSGLYDEFYEDMKQALIPFLDPEMYGRSILENSSFIASSANPNVDLHGKGFVSRL
;
A
#
# COMPACT_ATOMS: atom_id res chain seq x y z
N LYS A 1 10.84 -7.45 2.26
CA LYS A 1 11.53 -8.71 1.89
C LYS A 1 11.59 -9.70 3.05
N GLN A 2 11.86 -9.26 4.29
CA GLN A 2 11.98 -10.11 5.47
C GLN A 2 10.76 -11.01 5.74
N LEU A 3 9.53 -10.49 5.60
CA LEU A 3 8.32 -11.28 5.83
C LEU A 3 8.26 -12.53 4.93
N LYS A 4 8.68 -12.42 3.67
CA LYS A 4 8.72 -13.55 2.72
C LYS A 4 9.77 -14.61 3.09
N LEU A 5 10.82 -14.22 3.83
CA LEU A 5 11.98 -15.08 4.13
C LEU A 5 11.94 -15.65 5.55
N THR A 6 10.97 -15.24 6.35
CA THR A 6 10.81 -15.70 7.72
C THR A 6 9.97 -16.98 7.70
N ASP A 7 10.55 -18.06 8.22
CA ASP A 7 9.86 -19.35 8.38
C ASP A 7 9.20 -19.48 9.77
N ASP A 8 9.45 -18.52 10.67
CA ASP A 8 8.87 -18.47 12.02
C ASP A 8 7.63 -17.57 12.07
N ARG A 9 6.48 -18.15 12.44
CA ARG A 9 5.20 -17.43 12.44
C ARG A 9 5.18 -16.25 13.42
N ASP A 10 5.80 -16.40 14.59
CA ASP A 10 5.76 -15.35 15.63
C ASP A 10 6.62 -14.14 15.23
N SER A 11 7.80 -14.40 14.66
CA SER A 11 8.64 -13.35 14.05
C SER A 11 7.94 -12.68 12.87
N ALA A 12 7.23 -13.44 12.05
CA ALA A 12 6.43 -12.88 10.95
C ALA A 12 5.31 -11.98 11.48
N LYS A 13 4.63 -12.39 12.56
CA LYS A 13 3.58 -11.60 13.21
C LYS A 13 4.13 -10.30 13.80
N ALA A 14 5.27 -10.36 14.49
CA ALA A 14 5.93 -9.18 15.02
C ALA A 14 6.28 -8.18 13.91
N LEU A 15 6.87 -8.65 12.81
CA LEU A 15 7.19 -7.80 11.66
C LEU A 15 5.92 -7.23 11.00
N TYR A 16 4.86 -8.02 10.89
CA TYR A 16 3.57 -7.55 10.38
C TYR A 16 3.02 -6.39 11.25
N ASP A 17 3.06 -6.56 12.57
CA ASP A 17 2.59 -5.55 13.52
C ASP A 17 3.43 -4.27 13.45
N GLU A 18 4.76 -4.39 13.35
CA GLU A 18 5.65 -3.24 13.17
C GLU A 18 5.32 -2.45 11.89
N VAL A 19 5.09 -3.16 10.77
CA VAL A 19 4.72 -2.52 9.51
C VAL A 19 3.35 -1.83 9.62
N LYS A 20 2.35 -2.48 10.24
CA LYS A 20 1.00 -1.93 10.44
C LYS A 20 1.00 -0.72 11.40
N GLN A 21 1.96 -0.67 12.33
CA GLN A 21 2.15 0.48 13.24
C GLN A 21 2.97 1.62 12.62
N SER A 22 3.78 1.33 11.60
CA SER A 22 4.65 2.32 10.95
C SER A 22 3.89 3.39 10.16
N ALA A 23 4.63 4.36 9.61
CA ALA A 23 4.08 5.36 8.69
C ALA A 23 3.81 4.83 7.27
N ILE A 24 4.13 3.56 6.99
CA ILE A 24 3.79 2.89 5.73
C ILE A 24 2.29 2.57 5.68
N TYR A 25 1.69 2.21 6.81
CA TYR A 25 0.26 1.90 6.86
C TYR A 25 -0.58 3.18 6.78
N ASP A 26 -1.36 3.28 5.71
CA ASP A 26 -2.35 4.33 5.52
C ASP A 26 -3.56 4.03 6.41
N ARG A 27 -3.64 4.72 7.55
CA ARG A 27 -4.73 4.51 8.52
C ARG A 27 -6.10 4.93 7.99
N LYS A 28 -6.16 5.88 7.05
CA LYS A 28 -7.43 6.35 6.48
C LYS A 28 -8.00 5.31 5.53
N LEU A 29 -7.16 4.77 4.65
CA LEU A 29 -7.56 3.84 3.60
C LEU A 29 -7.42 2.36 4.02
N LYS A 30 -6.71 2.08 5.12
CA LYS A 30 -6.39 0.75 5.64
C LYS A 30 -5.59 -0.12 4.65
N MET A 31 -4.64 0.50 3.97
CA MET A 31 -3.77 -0.13 2.95
C MET A 31 -2.30 0.25 3.19
N TYR A 32 -1.34 -0.39 2.51
CA TYR A 32 0.08 -0.08 2.67
C TYR A 32 0.63 0.80 1.53
N LYS A 33 1.30 1.88 1.91
CA LYS A 33 2.02 2.76 0.98
C LYS A 33 3.31 2.10 0.49
N THR A 34 3.87 2.57 -0.60
CA THR A 34 5.20 2.14 -1.08
C THR A 34 6.34 2.56 -0.16
N SER A 35 6.17 3.68 0.55
CA SER A 35 7.17 4.27 1.42
C SER A 35 6.54 5.07 2.54
N MET A 36 7.36 5.37 3.55
CA MET A 36 7.12 6.51 4.44
C MET A 36 7.48 7.81 3.71
N SER A 37 7.28 8.94 4.37
CA SER A 37 7.64 10.22 3.77
C SER A 37 9.14 10.34 3.55
N ILE A 38 9.49 10.77 2.34
CA ILE A 38 10.87 11.00 1.88
C ILE A 38 11.18 12.50 1.74
N ASN A 39 10.36 13.37 2.34
CA ASN A 39 10.50 14.81 2.17
C ASN A 39 11.87 15.34 2.67
N SER A 40 12.42 14.72 3.71
CA SER A 40 13.74 15.03 4.27
C SER A 40 14.91 14.36 3.53
N GLU A 41 14.64 13.46 2.58
CA GLU A 41 15.69 12.72 1.87
C GLU A 41 16.38 13.58 0.80
N PRO A 42 17.65 13.30 0.45
CA PRO A 42 18.38 14.03 -0.58
C PRO A 42 17.76 13.85 -1.99
N ASN A 43 18.04 14.78 -2.91
CA ASN A 43 17.50 14.72 -4.29
C ASN A 43 18.09 13.55 -5.10
N GLU A 44 19.26 13.07 -4.69
CA GLU A 44 20.00 11.94 -5.22
C GLU A 44 19.28 10.61 -5.03
N LEU A 45 18.26 10.56 -4.14
CA LEU A 45 17.36 9.41 -4.01
C LEU A 45 16.61 9.10 -5.33
N GLY A 46 16.55 10.07 -6.23
CA GLY A 46 16.04 9.93 -7.59
C GLY A 46 14.71 10.64 -7.81
N ARG A 47 14.12 10.42 -8.99
CA ARG A 47 12.91 11.14 -9.44
C ARG A 47 11.70 11.00 -8.53
N VAL A 48 11.71 10.01 -7.63
CA VAL A 48 10.61 9.77 -6.67
C VAL A 48 10.32 11.02 -5.84
N LYS A 49 11.34 11.83 -5.52
CA LYS A 49 11.17 13.06 -4.76
C LYS A 49 10.44 14.17 -5.54
N SER A 50 10.41 14.08 -6.88
CA SER A 50 9.66 15.02 -7.73
C SER A 50 8.16 14.73 -7.76
N PHE A 51 7.73 13.54 -7.34
CA PHE A 51 6.31 13.22 -7.26
C PHE A 51 5.72 13.76 -5.97
N THR A 52 4.50 14.27 -6.06
CA THR A 52 3.70 14.63 -4.89
C THR A 52 3.53 13.41 -3.98
N PRO A 53 3.59 13.55 -2.65
CA PRO A 53 3.24 12.46 -1.73
C PRO A 53 1.88 11.84 -2.09
N GLY A 54 1.77 10.52 -1.97
CA GLY A 54 0.58 9.78 -2.38
C GLY A 54 0.43 9.61 -3.90
N TRP A 55 1.48 9.89 -4.68
CA TRP A 55 1.45 9.78 -6.14
C TRP A 55 2.61 8.93 -6.69
N LEU A 56 2.28 8.01 -7.61
CA LEU A 56 3.24 7.09 -8.24
C LEU A 56 4.15 6.42 -7.20
N GLU A 57 5.47 6.43 -7.34
CA GLU A 57 6.37 5.74 -6.42
C GLU A 57 6.46 6.41 -5.03
N ASN A 58 6.04 7.67 -4.87
CA ASN A 58 6.15 8.44 -3.63
C ASN A 58 4.90 8.30 -2.76
N GLU A 59 4.97 7.50 -1.70
CA GLU A 59 3.91 7.32 -0.70
C GLU A 59 2.53 6.90 -1.26
N SER A 60 2.39 6.47 -2.52
CA SER A 60 1.13 5.92 -3.02
C SER A 60 0.92 4.47 -2.58
N ILE A 61 -0.29 3.95 -2.72
CA ILE A 61 -0.58 2.52 -2.53
C ILE A 61 -0.41 1.84 -3.89
N PHE A 62 0.79 1.34 -4.17
CA PHE A 62 1.07 0.67 -5.44
C PHE A 62 0.62 -0.79 -5.37
N LEU A 63 -0.44 -1.12 -6.11
CA LEU A 63 -1.22 -2.35 -5.91
C LEU A 63 -0.38 -3.62 -6.10
N HIS A 64 0.59 -3.58 -7.01
CA HIS A 64 1.53 -4.70 -7.18
C HIS A 64 2.35 -4.98 -5.91
N MET A 65 2.76 -3.95 -5.18
CA MET A 65 3.51 -4.10 -3.93
C MET A 65 2.60 -4.49 -2.78
N GLU A 66 1.42 -3.89 -2.69
CA GLU A 66 0.36 -4.25 -1.74
C GLU A 66 0.04 -5.75 -1.82
N TYR A 67 -0.24 -6.25 -3.03
CA TYR A 67 -0.65 -7.64 -3.22
C TYR A 67 0.50 -8.62 -2.98
N LYS A 68 1.75 -8.20 -3.25
CA LYS A 68 2.93 -8.98 -2.85
C LYS A 68 3.07 -9.06 -1.34
N TYR A 69 2.73 -8.01 -0.61
CA TYR A 69 2.74 -8.00 0.85
C TYR A 69 1.63 -8.88 1.44
N LEU A 70 0.40 -8.79 0.91
CA LEU A 70 -0.70 -9.69 1.27
C LEU A 70 -0.34 -11.16 1.02
N LEU A 71 0.25 -11.46 -0.16
CA LEU A 71 0.70 -12.82 -0.47
C LEU A 71 1.80 -13.30 0.49
N ALA A 72 2.72 -12.43 0.89
CA ALA A 72 3.73 -12.79 1.87
C ALA A 72 3.09 -13.11 3.24
N THR A 73 2.16 -12.27 3.70
CA THR A 73 1.38 -12.46 4.94
C THR A 73 0.65 -13.81 4.93
N LEU A 74 -0.03 -14.14 3.83
CA LEU A 74 -0.68 -15.43 3.62
C LEU A 74 0.31 -16.61 3.70
N LYS A 75 1.47 -16.49 3.04
CA LYS A 75 2.50 -17.54 3.01
C LYS A 75 3.19 -17.74 4.36
N SER A 76 3.22 -16.72 5.21
CA SER A 76 3.75 -16.81 6.58
C SER A 76 2.77 -17.39 7.60
N GLY A 77 1.58 -17.84 7.17
CA GLY A 77 0.58 -18.44 8.06
C GLY A 77 -0.19 -17.44 8.92
N LEU A 78 -0.15 -16.14 8.56
CA LEU A 78 -0.90 -15.06 9.19
C LEU A 78 -2.27 -14.92 8.51
N TYR A 79 -3.09 -15.96 8.66
CA TYR A 79 -4.34 -16.07 7.89
C TYR A 79 -5.38 -15.03 8.30
N ASP A 80 -5.55 -14.79 9.60
CA ASP A 80 -6.53 -13.83 10.11
C ASP A 80 -6.19 -12.41 9.63
N GLU A 81 -4.91 -12.03 9.73
CA GLU A 81 -4.37 -10.76 9.26
C GLU A 81 -4.54 -10.61 7.74
N PHE A 82 -4.23 -11.67 6.98
CA PHE A 82 -4.44 -11.67 5.54
C PHE A 82 -5.91 -11.45 5.17
N TYR A 83 -6.83 -12.18 5.81
CA TYR A 83 -8.27 -12.06 5.51
C TYR A 83 -8.85 -10.71 5.95
N GLU A 84 -8.31 -10.10 6.99
CA GLU A 84 -8.65 -8.73 7.39
C GLU A 84 -8.20 -7.73 6.33
N ASP A 85 -6.91 -7.74 5.97
CA ASP A 85 -6.33 -6.73 5.09
C ASP A 85 -6.77 -6.91 3.63
N MET A 86 -6.93 -8.15 3.13
CA MET A 86 -7.39 -8.37 1.75
C MET A 86 -8.77 -7.75 1.48
N LYS A 87 -9.64 -7.71 2.50
CA LYS A 87 -10.98 -7.12 2.39
C LYS A 87 -10.93 -5.60 2.35
N GLN A 88 -9.87 -5.00 2.87
CA GLN A 88 -9.64 -3.55 2.78
C GLN A 88 -8.88 -3.18 1.50
N ALA A 89 -8.04 -4.07 0.98
CA ALA A 89 -7.06 -3.74 -0.03
C ALA A 89 -7.38 -4.22 -1.47
N LEU A 90 -8.08 -5.35 -1.64
CA LEU A 90 -8.36 -5.84 -2.98
C LEU A 90 -9.49 -5.03 -3.64
N ILE A 91 -9.27 -4.63 -4.89
CA ILE A 91 -10.20 -3.81 -5.68
C ILE A 91 -11.67 -4.26 -5.60
N PRO A 92 -12.03 -5.57 -5.66
CA PRO A 92 -13.42 -6.00 -5.62
C PRO A 92 -14.18 -5.66 -4.33
N PHE A 93 -13.48 -5.30 -3.25
CA PHE A 93 -14.09 -4.94 -1.96
C PHE A 93 -14.07 -3.43 -1.69
N LEU A 94 -13.47 -2.64 -2.58
CA LEU A 94 -13.45 -1.19 -2.42
C LEU A 94 -14.81 -0.57 -2.73
N ASP A 95 -15.08 0.57 -2.11
CA ASP A 95 -16.18 1.44 -2.51
C ASP A 95 -15.92 1.96 -3.95
N PRO A 96 -16.78 1.66 -4.93
CA PRO A 96 -16.60 2.08 -6.31
C PRO A 96 -16.60 3.62 -6.47
N GLU A 97 -17.34 4.36 -5.64
CA GLU A 97 -17.37 5.82 -5.72
C GLU A 97 -16.03 6.42 -5.26
N MET A 98 -15.47 5.90 -4.17
CA MET A 98 -14.14 6.25 -3.69
C MET A 98 -13.05 5.83 -4.70
N TYR A 99 -13.09 4.58 -5.18
CA TYR A 99 -12.12 4.05 -6.14
C TYR A 99 -12.17 4.81 -7.48
N GLY A 100 -13.34 5.37 -7.82
CA GLY A 100 -13.55 6.22 -8.99
C GLY A 100 -13.54 5.45 -10.31
N ARG A 101 -13.62 4.12 -10.26
CA ARG A 101 -13.51 3.20 -11.41
C ARG A 101 -14.34 1.94 -11.15
N SER A 102 -14.48 1.10 -12.19
CA SER A 102 -15.06 -0.23 -12.03
C SER A 102 -14.21 -1.09 -11.10
N ILE A 103 -14.84 -1.67 -10.07
CA ILE A 103 -14.17 -2.63 -9.15
C ILE A 103 -13.84 -3.98 -9.81
N LEU A 104 -14.19 -4.16 -11.08
CA LEU A 104 -13.77 -5.28 -11.93
C LEU A 104 -12.49 -4.96 -12.72
N GLU A 105 -12.03 -3.71 -12.67
CA GLU A 105 -10.82 -3.25 -13.33
C GLU A 105 -9.74 -2.88 -12.32
N ASN A 106 -8.56 -3.45 -12.49
CA ASN A 106 -7.43 -3.14 -11.63
C ASN A 106 -6.78 -1.80 -12.03
N SER A 107 -6.02 -1.22 -11.11
CA SER A 107 -5.20 -0.03 -11.31
C SER A 107 -3.71 -0.36 -11.12
N SER A 108 -2.83 0.59 -11.43
CA SER A 108 -1.41 0.47 -11.07
C SER A 108 -1.19 0.86 -9.62
N PHE A 109 -1.82 1.96 -9.20
CA PHE A 109 -1.75 2.47 -7.83
C PHE A 109 -3.05 3.17 -7.43
N ILE A 110 -3.22 3.34 -6.13
CA ILE A 110 -4.24 4.18 -5.51
C ILE A 110 -3.55 5.39 -4.88
N ALA A 111 -4.11 6.59 -5.10
CA ALA A 111 -3.60 7.79 -4.44
C ALA A 111 -3.91 7.70 -2.94
N SER A 112 -2.86 7.72 -2.12
CA SER A 112 -2.97 7.51 -0.67
C SER A 112 -3.46 8.78 0.04
N SER A 113 -3.73 8.65 1.33
CA SER A 113 -4.08 9.79 2.19
C SER A 113 -2.94 10.78 2.44
N ALA A 114 -1.72 10.47 1.98
CA ALA A 114 -0.61 11.40 2.00
C ALA A 114 -0.72 12.48 0.91
N ASN A 115 -1.60 12.30 -0.09
CA ASN A 115 -1.79 13.29 -1.13
C ASN A 115 -2.35 14.61 -0.53
N PRO A 116 -1.85 15.79 -0.95
CA PRO A 116 -2.43 17.05 -0.46
C PRO A 116 -3.84 17.29 -1.01
N ASN A 117 -4.20 16.67 -2.15
CA ASN A 117 -5.55 16.76 -2.69
C ASN A 117 -6.43 15.62 -2.15
N VAL A 118 -7.28 15.97 -1.18
CA VAL A 118 -8.21 15.06 -0.51
C VAL A 118 -9.20 14.37 -1.45
N ASP A 119 -9.53 14.99 -2.59
CA ASP A 119 -10.45 14.45 -3.59
C ASP A 119 -9.86 13.28 -4.38
N LEU A 120 -8.55 13.04 -4.24
CA LEU A 120 -7.85 11.91 -4.85
C LEU A 120 -7.74 10.71 -3.93
N HIS A 121 -7.96 10.86 -2.62
CA HIS A 121 -7.68 9.79 -1.66
C HIS A 121 -8.56 8.56 -1.95
N GLY A 122 -7.92 7.42 -2.20
CA GLY A 122 -8.61 6.16 -2.53
C GLY A 122 -8.87 5.95 -4.02
N LYS A 123 -8.65 6.95 -4.89
CA LYS A 123 -8.87 6.82 -6.35
C LYS A 123 -7.77 6.00 -7.02
N GLY A 124 -8.18 5.12 -7.94
CA GLY A 124 -7.29 4.26 -8.72
C GLY A 124 -6.75 4.93 -10.00
N PHE A 125 -5.46 4.75 -10.28
CA PHE A 125 -4.79 5.30 -11.45
C PHE A 125 -3.92 4.25 -12.17
N VAL A 126 -3.81 4.40 -13.49
CA VAL A 126 -2.90 3.57 -14.32
C VAL A 126 -1.64 4.37 -14.56
N SER A 127 -0.49 3.85 -14.14
CA SER A 127 0.80 4.43 -14.46
C SER A 127 1.08 4.17 -15.93
N ARG A 128 1.03 5.22 -16.76
CA ARG A 128 1.58 5.17 -18.12
C ARG A 128 3.00 5.74 -18.05
N LEU A 129 3.96 4.97 -18.55
CA LEU A 129 5.34 5.43 -18.76
C LEU A 129 5.39 6.37 -19.96
#